data_AF-A0A9D9QR92-F1
#
_entry.id   AF-A0A9D9QR92-F1
#
_cell.length_a   1.000
_cell.length_b   1.000
_cell.length_c   1.000
_cell.angle_alpha   90.00
_cell.angle_beta   90.00
_cell.angle_gamma   90.00
#
_symmetry.space_group_name_H-M   'P 1'
#
loop_
_entity.id
_entity.type
_entity.pdbx_description
1 polymer ?
#
loop_
_entity_poly.entity_id
_entity_poly.type
_entity_poly.pdbx_seq_one_letter_code
_entity_poly.pdbx_strand_id
1 'polypeptide(L)'
;MPDAMTMIAAAAPAPGLWAMLREDLHCVFQRDPAARSRLEVLTTYPGVHAILAHRLAHRLWRAGWRYPARLLAFFGRTLTNVDIHPGATIGRRFFIDHGAGVVIGETAEVGDDVTLYHGVTLGGTSWNRGKRHPTLADGVVVGAGAKILGPIVVGERVRVGANSVVVKDVPADRTVVGIPGRIVDTRAGGPRPEDGISLDHNLLPDPVAKSIACLIERIDTLEKELAELRQEPAPPDHSGQCRVCSAGDLCCESESMQGETLHRH
;
A
#
# COMPACT_ATOMS: atom_id res chain seq x y z
N MET A 1 41.28 -10.39 -22.39
CA MET A 1 40.08 -10.28 -21.55
C MET A 1 40.38 -10.98 -20.24
N PRO A 2 40.52 -10.28 -19.10
CA PRO A 2 40.49 -10.92 -17.80
C PRO A 2 39.18 -10.63 -17.07
N ASP A 3 38.74 -11.66 -16.36
CA ASP A 3 37.49 -11.80 -15.62
C ASP A 3 37.18 -10.65 -14.66
N ALA A 4 35.96 -10.12 -14.78
CA ALA A 4 35.37 -9.27 -13.77
C ALA A 4 34.99 -10.13 -12.56
N MET A 5 35.86 -10.13 -11.54
CA MET A 5 35.53 -10.59 -10.20
C MET A 5 34.40 -9.72 -9.63
N THR A 6 33.19 -10.26 -9.64
CA THR A 6 32.05 -9.71 -8.90
C THR A 6 32.38 -9.74 -7.41
N MET A 7 32.69 -8.58 -6.85
CA MET A 7 32.79 -8.38 -5.40
C MET A 7 31.40 -8.52 -4.81
N ILE A 8 31.08 -9.71 -4.29
CA ILE A 8 29.91 -9.92 -3.42
C ILE A 8 30.21 -9.15 -2.13
N ALA A 9 29.58 -7.99 -1.96
CA ALA A 9 29.59 -7.27 -0.70
C ALA A 9 29.04 -8.20 0.40
N ALA A 10 29.89 -8.51 1.39
CA ALA A 10 29.49 -9.28 2.55
C ALA A 10 28.37 -8.53 3.29
N ALA A 11 27.21 -9.17 3.44
CA ALA A 11 26.11 -8.63 4.21
C ALA A 11 26.58 -8.34 5.64
N ALA A 12 26.42 -7.09 6.09
CA ALA A 12 26.75 -6.67 7.45
C ALA A 12 26.07 -7.58 8.48
N PRO A 13 26.71 -7.86 9.63
CA PRO A 13 26.12 -8.70 10.68
C PRO A 13 24.76 -8.15 11.08
N ALA A 14 23.76 -9.02 11.12
CA ALA A 14 22.40 -8.66 11.50
C ALA A 14 22.45 -7.92 12.86
N PRO A 15 21.89 -6.70 12.96
CA PRO A 15 21.96 -5.92 14.19
C PRO A 15 21.33 -6.70 15.34
N GLY A 16 21.91 -6.57 16.54
CA GLY A 16 21.31 -7.15 17.74
C GLY A 16 19.89 -6.62 17.97
N LEU A 17 19.05 -7.36 18.69
CA LEU A 17 17.66 -6.99 18.97
C LEU A 17 17.52 -5.54 19.47
N TRP A 18 18.44 -5.09 20.33
CA TRP A 18 18.48 -3.73 20.86
C TRP A 18 18.78 -2.66 19.82
N ALA A 19 19.66 -2.95 18.85
CA ALA A 19 19.95 -2.02 17.76
C ALA A 19 18.74 -1.91 16.82
N MET A 20 18.11 -3.03 16.49
CA MET A 20 16.87 -3.07 15.71
C MET A 20 15.75 -2.27 16.37
N LEU A 21 15.52 -2.46 17.67
CA LEU A 21 14.50 -1.71 18.42
C LEU A 21 14.79 -0.21 18.50
N ARG A 22 16.06 0.18 18.61
CA ARG A 22 16.45 1.60 18.59
C ARG A 22 16.15 2.24 17.23
N GLU A 23 16.40 1.52 16.15
CA GLU A 23 16.06 1.97 14.80
C GLU A 23 14.56 2.08 14.59
N ASP A 24 13.78 1.08 15.02
CA ASP A 24 12.32 1.11 14.94
C ASP A 24 11.75 2.30 15.73
N LEU A 25 12.23 2.52 16.96
CA LEU A 25 11.84 3.68 17.76
C LEU A 25 12.20 5.00 17.09
N HIS A 26 13.40 5.10 16.48
CA HIS A 26 13.81 6.32 15.80
C HIS A 26 12.96 6.60 14.55
N CYS A 27 12.56 5.54 13.84
CA CYS A 27 11.66 5.63 12.69
C CYS A 27 10.31 6.25 13.07
N VAL A 28 9.74 5.90 14.23
CA VAL A 28 8.49 6.51 14.73
C VAL A 28 8.61 8.02 14.85
N PHE A 29 9.70 8.53 15.44
CA PHE A 29 9.91 9.97 15.61
C PHE A 29 10.07 10.74 14.30
N GLN A 30 10.54 10.09 13.24
CA GLN A 30 10.68 10.72 11.92
C GLN A 30 9.36 10.72 11.14
N ARG A 31 8.52 9.70 11.34
CA ARG A 31 7.34 9.46 10.48
C ARG A 31 6.02 9.89 11.12
N ASP A 32 5.97 10.03 12.43
CA ASP A 32 4.75 10.47 13.13
C ASP A 32 4.92 11.86 13.76
N PRO A 33 4.26 12.90 13.20
CA PRO A 33 4.24 14.25 13.76
C PRO A 33 3.67 14.32 15.18
N ALA A 34 2.89 13.33 15.62
CA ALA A 34 2.29 13.28 16.96
C ALA A 34 3.26 12.75 18.03
N ALA A 35 4.40 12.19 17.65
CA ALA A 35 5.37 11.60 18.58
C ALA A 35 6.18 12.67 19.35
N ARG A 36 5.65 13.13 20.49
CA ARG A 36 6.26 14.23 21.28
C ARG A 36 7.43 13.80 22.17
N SER A 37 7.41 12.58 22.72
CA SER A 37 8.47 12.12 23.63
C SER A 37 8.73 10.61 23.55
N ARG A 38 9.98 10.19 23.85
CA ARG A 38 10.40 8.78 23.88
C ARG A 38 9.65 7.95 24.90
N LEU A 39 9.33 8.54 26.04
CA LEU A 39 8.56 7.86 27.08
C LEU A 39 7.12 7.64 26.64
N GLU A 40 6.48 8.65 26.03
CA GLU A 40 5.14 8.53 25.45
C GLU A 40 5.12 7.46 24.36
N VAL A 41 5.97 7.56 23.33
CA VAL A 41 6.01 6.55 22.26
C VAL A 41 6.23 5.14 22.82
N LEU A 42 7.15 4.96 23.77
CA LEU A 42 7.40 3.65 24.35
C LEU A 42 6.25 3.14 25.23
N THR A 43 5.38 4.00 25.75
CA THR A 43 4.29 3.60 26.68
C THR A 43 2.91 3.59 26.04
N THR A 44 2.67 4.37 24.99
CA THR A 44 1.34 4.58 24.42
C THR A 44 1.21 4.13 22.97
N TYR A 45 2.30 3.73 22.29
CA TYR A 45 2.22 3.31 20.89
C TYR A 45 2.09 1.78 20.75
N PRO A 46 0.87 1.28 20.44
CA PRO A 46 0.64 -0.17 20.32
C PRO A 46 1.45 -0.80 19.17
N GLY A 47 1.74 -0.04 18.11
CA GLY A 47 2.58 -0.50 17.00
C GLY A 47 3.99 -0.87 17.44
N VAL A 48 4.61 -0.05 18.31
CA VAL A 48 5.95 -0.31 18.86
C VAL A 48 5.94 -1.55 19.75
N HIS A 49 4.92 -1.69 20.62
CA HIS A 49 4.76 -2.86 21.47
C HIS A 49 4.56 -4.14 20.66
N ALA A 50 3.79 -4.08 19.58
CA ALA A 50 3.55 -5.22 18.70
C ALA A 50 4.82 -5.68 18.00
N ILE A 51 5.62 -4.75 17.48
CA ILE A 51 6.91 -5.05 16.85
C ILE A 51 7.88 -5.66 17.85
N LEU A 52 7.97 -5.11 19.07
CA LEU A 52 8.82 -5.66 20.13
C LEU A 52 8.42 -7.11 20.47
N ALA A 53 7.14 -7.34 20.71
CA ALA A 53 6.60 -8.67 21.02
C ALA A 53 6.87 -9.64 19.86
N HIS A 54 6.66 -9.22 18.62
CA HIS A 54 6.93 -10.01 17.43
C HIS A 54 8.42 -10.36 17.31
N ARG A 55 9.35 -9.40 17.45
CA ARG A 55 10.78 -9.67 17.30
C ARG A 55 11.27 -10.69 18.35
N LEU A 56 10.73 -10.66 19.58
CA LEU A 56 11.02 -11.68 20.59
C LEU A 56 10.38 -13.03 20.22
N ALA A 57 9.11 -13.04 19.83
CA ALA A 57 8.40 -14.25 19.41
C ALA A 57 9.05 -14.92 18.19
N HIS A 58 9.52 -14.13 17.23
CA HIS A 58 10.21 -14.59 16.02
C HIS A 58 11.54 -15.27 16.37
N ARG A 59 12.30 -14.75 17.35
CA ARG A 59 13.51 -15.42 17.82
C ARG A 59 13.22 -16.76 18.47
N LEU A 60 12.18 -16.84 19.32
CA LEU A 60 11.72 -18.12 19.90
C LEU A 60 11.28 -19.10 18.82
N TRP A 61 10.55 -18.60 17.82
CA TRP A 61 10.08 -19.39 16.68
C TRP A 61 11.24 -20.00 15.89
N ARG A 62 12.25 -19.19 15.58
CA ARG A 62 13.48 -19.61 14.91
C ARG A 62 14.33 -20.58 15.74
N ALA A 63 14.31 -20.45 17.06
CA ALA A 63 14.97 -21.39 17.97
C ALA A 63 14.22 -22.72 18.13
N GLY A 64 13.07 -22.91 17.47
CA GLY A 64 12.26 -24.13 17.55
C GLY A 64 11.22 -24.13 18.68
N TRP A 65 11.16 -23.08 19.50
CA TRP A 65 10.24 -22.96 20.63
C TRP A 65 8.87 -22.44 20.15
N ARG A 66 8.20 -23.26 19.32
CA ARG A 66 7.01 -22.85 18.56
C ARG A 66 5.81 -22.49 19.44
N TYR A 67 5.53 -23.27 20.49
CA TYR A 67 4.42 -22.98 21.40
C TYR A 67 4.64 -21.68 22.21
N PRO A 68 5.78 -21.49 22.90
CA PRO A 68 6.09 -20.21 23.57
C PRO A 68 6.03 -19.01 22.63
N ALA A 69 6.53 -19.15 21.40
CA ALA A 69 6.44 -18.09 20.39
C ALA A 69 4.99 -17.72 20.06
N ARG A 70 4.11 -18.71 19.86
CA ARG A 70 2.67 -18.45 19.61
C ARG A 70 1.97 -17.84 20.82
N LEU A 71 2.29 -18.31 22.02
CA LEU A 71 1.72 -17.78 23.24
C LEU A 71 2.11 -16.31 23.44
N LEU A 72 3.37 -15.96 23.19
CA LEU A 72 3.84 -14.59 23.25
C LEU A 72 3.17 -13.70 22.20
N ALA A 73 3.03 -14.18 20.95
CA ALA A 73 2.30 -13.43 19.92
C ALA A 73 0.82 -13.23 20.30
N PHE A 74 0.18 -14.20 20.94
CA PHE A 74 -1.19 -14.06 21.45
C PHE A 74 -1.31 -12.98 22.52
N PHE A 75 -0.37 -12.89 23.46
CA PHE A 75 -0.33 -11.81 24.44
C PHE A 75 -0.08 -10.45 23.78
N GLY A 76 0.85 -10.38 22.84
CA GLY A 76 1.10 -9.18 22.03
C GLY A 76 -0.15 -8.69 21.32
N ARG A 77 -0.87 -9.61 20.65
CA ARG A 77 -2.16 -9.32 20.01
C ARG A 77 -3.20 -8.82 21.01
N THR A 78 -3.34 -9.46 22.15
CA THR A 78 -4.35 -9.08 23.16
C THR A 78 -4.12 -7.68 23.70
N LEU A 79 -2.85 -7.28 23.87
CA LEU A 79 -2.48 -5.96 24.38
C LEU A 79 -2.57 -4.86 23.31
N THR A 80 -2.22 -5.17 22.06
CA THR A 80 -2.00 -4.14 21.02
C THR A 80 -3.06 -4.13 19.91
N ASN A 81 -3.89 -5.16 19.83
CA ASN A 81 -4.82 -5.42 18.71
C ASN A 81 -4.12 -5.56 17.33
N VAL A 82 -2.82 -5.88 17.33
CA VAL A 82 -2.00 -6.19 16.15
C VAL A 82 -1.70 -7.69 16.17
N ASP A 83 -2.12 -8.43 15.14
CA ASP A 83 -1.85 -9.86 15.01
C ASP A 83 -0.67 -10.10 14.06
N ILE A 84 0.51 -10.42 14.60
CA ILE A 84 1.70 -10.76 13.82
C ILE A 84 2.11 -12.19 14.14
N HIS A 85 2.02 -13.07 13.15
CA HIS A 85 2.46 -14.44 13.33
C HIS A 85 3.98 -14.50 13.60
N PRO A 86 4.48 -15.29 14.56
CA PRO A 86 5.92 -15.39 14.86
C PRO A 86 6.79 -15.82 13.67
N GLY A 87 6.21 -16.55 12.72
CA GLY A 87 6.88 -16.99 11.50
C GLY A 87 7.09 -15.90 10.45
N ALA A 88 6.37 -14.77 10.53
CA ALA A 88 6.52 -13.67 9.59
C ALA A 88 7.95 -13.11 9.67
N THR A 89 8.49 -12.69 8.53
CA THR A 89 9.81 -12.05 8.46
C THR A 89 9.59 -10.55 8.29
N ILE A 90 10.11 -9.75 9.23
CA ILE A 90 9.96 -8.29 9.23
C ILE A 90 11.34 -7.64 9.26
N GLY A 91 11.58 -6.78 8.28
CA GLY A 91 12.79 -5.97 8.14
C GLY A 91 12.95 -4.90 9.22
N ARG A 92 13.81 -3.94 8.92
CA ARG A 92 14.20 -2.83 9.81
C ARG A 92 13.32 -1.62 9.58
N ARG A 93 13.17 -0.77 10.60
CA ARG A 93 12.42 0.50 10.51
C ARG A 93 10.97 0.28 10.03
N PHE A 94 10.43 -0.89 10.37
CA PHE A 94 9.04 -1.23 10.08
C PHE A 94 8.13 -0.38 10.97
N PHE A 95 7.16 0.29 10.35
CA PHE A 95 6.29 1.21 11.05
C PHE A 95 4.84 0.76 10.95
N ILE A 96 4.15 0.68 12.09
CA ILE A 96 2.72 0.40 12.15
C ILE A 96 2.04 1.62 12.76
N ASP A 97 1.31 2.36 11.94
CA ASP A 97 0.56 3.51 12.39
C ASP A 97 -0.87 3.10 12.79
N HIS A 98 -1.30 3.52 13.97
CA HIS A 98 -2.60 3.20 14.55
C HIS A 98 -2.96 1.70 14.52
N GLY A 99 -2.01 0.79 14.75
CA GLY A 99 -2.06 -0.65 14.40
C GLY A 99 -3.27 -1.55 14.73
N ALA A 100 -4.35 -1.04 15.33
CA ALA A 100 -5.60 -1.77 15.54
C ALA A 100 -6.06 -2.51 14.26
N GLY A 101 -6.27 -3.82 14.37
CA GLY A 101 -6.78 -4.66 13.28
C GLY A 101 -5.75 -4.97 12.20
N VAL A 102 -4.46 -4.67 12.40
CA VAL A 102 -3.40 -5.13 11.51
C VAL A 102 -3.19 -6.63 11.68
N VAL A 103 -3.13 -7.36 10.56
CA VAL A 103 -2.96 -8.82 10.53
C VAL A 103 -1.84 -9.19 9.56
N ILE A 104 -0.80 -9.87 10.06
CA ILE A 104 0.35 -10.32 9.28
C ILE A 104 0.51 -11.84 9.45
N GLY A 105 0.32 -12.57 8.35
CA GLY A 105 0.32 -14.02 8.38
C GLY A 105 1.71 -14.69 8.41
N GLU A 106 1.71 -16.00 8.62
CA GLU A 106 2.92 -16.79 8.93
C GLU A 106 4.06 -16.68 7.92
N THR A 107 3.74 -16.69 6.63
CA THR A 107 4.74 -16.71 5.56
C THR A 107 4.90 -15.34 4.90
N ALA A 108 4.44 -14.28 5.57
CA ALA A 108 4.60 -12.93 5.08
C ALA A 108 6.07 -12.50 5.22
N GLU A 109 6.57 -11.82 4.21
CA GLU A 109 7.88 -11.19 4.21
C GLU A 109 7.67 -9.69 4.04
N VAL A 110 8.24 -8.90 4.93
CA VAL A 110 8.14 -7.45 4.93
C VAL A 110 9.56 -6.91 4.93
N GLY A 111 9.89 -6.11 3.92
CA GLY A 111 11.18 -5.46 3.76
C GLY A 111 11.45 -4.35 4.77
N ASP A 112 12.51 -3.61 4.51
CA ASP A 112 12.91 -2.45 5.30
C ASP A 112 12.03 -1.23 4.98
N ASP A 113 11.88 -0.33 5.95
CA ASP A 113 11.20 0.95 5.78
C ASP A 113 9.71 0.88 5.39
N VAL A 114 9.09 -0.29 5.52
CA VAL A 114 7.66 -0.46 5.22
C VAL A 114 6.78 0.19 6.28
N THR A 115 5.70 0.84 5.83
CA THR A 115 4.67 1.44 6.69
C THR A 115 3.32 0.79 6.46
N LEU A 116 2.68 0.29 7.51
CA LEU A 116 1.28 -0.18 7.48
C LEU A 116 0.41 0.71 8.37
N TYR A 117 -0.76 1.07 7.86
CA TYR A 117 -1.80 1.71 8.68
C TYR A 117 -2.73 0.66 9.32
N HIS A 118 -3.60 1.13 10.20
CA HIS A 118 -4.64 0.34 10.86
C HIS A 118 -5.47 -0.52 9.89
N GLY A 119 -5.95 -1.67 10.35
CA GLY A 119 -6.83 -2.55 9.58
C GLY A 119 -6.20 -3.23 8.35
N VAL A 120 -4.89 -3.09 8.13
CA VAL A 120 -4.20 -3.75 7.02
C VAL A 120 -4.11 -5.25 7.22
N THR A 121 -4.28 -6.04 6.16
CA THR A 121 -4.11 -7.50 6.22
C THR A 121 -3.15 -8.00 5.15
N LEU A 122 -2.11 -8.72 5.58
CA LEU A 122 -1.22 -9.53 4.73
C LEU A 122 -1.64 -10.99 4.86
N GLY A 123 -2.63 -11.38 4.05
CA GLY A 123 -3.41 -12.59 4.20
C GLY A 123 -3.06 -13.70 3.22
N GLY A 124 -3.41 -14.93 3.59
CA GLY A 124 -3.25 -16.10 2.73
C GLY A 124 -4.48 -16.36 1.85
N THR A 125 -4.27 -16.98 0.68
CA THR A 125 -5.36 -17.41 -0.23
C THR A 125 -5.53 -18.93 -0.31
N SER A 126 -4.70 -19.70 0.41
CA SER A 126 -4.67 -21.16 0.34
C SER A 126 -4.48 -21.81 1.72
N TRP A 127 -4.98 -23.03 1.86
CA TRP A 127 -4.76 -23.91 3.02
C TRP A 127 -3.42 -24.65 3.01
N ASN A 128 -2.66 -24.53 1.91
CA ASN A 128 -1.36 -25.18 1.77
C ASN A 128 -0.35 -24.61 2.76
N ARG A 129 0.49 -25.47 3.36
CA ARG A 129 1.48 -25.04 4.37
C ARG A 129 2.61 -24.17 3.82
N GLY A 130 2.81 -24.12 2.50
CA GLY A 130 3.87 -23.36 1.84
C GLY A 130 3.68 -21.83 1.88
N LYS A 131 4.49 -21.14 1.07
CA LYS A 131 4.35 -19.68 0.84
C LYS A 131 2.94 -19.38 0.35
N ARG A 132 2.23 -18.53 1.09
CA ARG A 132 0.82 -18.20 0.83
C ARG A 132 0.46 -16.77 1.20
N HIS A 133 1.31 -16.08 1.95
CA HIS A 133 1.14 -14.68 2.30
C HIS A 133 2.07 -13.80 1.44
N PRO A 134 1.82 -12.49 1.37
CA PRO A 134 2.55 -11.59 0.49
C PRO A 134 4.02 -11.39 0.88
N THR A 135 4.79 -10.90 -0.08
CA THR A 135 6.11 -10.29 0.13
C THR A 135 5.99 -8.80 -0.20
N LEU A 136 6.28 -7.92 0.76
CA LEU A 136 6.41 -6.48 0.56
C LEU A 136 7.90 -6.15 0.51
N ALA A 137 8.35 -5.53 -0.58
CA ALA A 137 9.71 -5.02 -0.70
C ALA A 137 9.90 -3.71 0.09
N ASP A 138 11.09 -3.13 -0.01
CA ASP A 138 11.47 -1.99 0.82
C ASP A 138 10.69 -0.71 0.49
N GLY A 139 10.38 0.07 1.53
CA GLY A 139 9.72 1.37 1.42
C GLY A 139 8.25 1.31 0.96
N VAL A 140 7.62 0.14 0.97
CA VAL A 140 6.19 0.00 0.66
C VAL A 140 5.33 0.71 1.71
N VAL A 141 4.31 1.44 1.26
CA VAL A 141 3.32 2.10 2.12
C VAL A 141 1.95 1.51 1.85
N VAL A 142 1.30 0.97 2.89
CA VAL A 142 0.00 0.31 2.77
C VAL A 142 -1.05 1.08 3.57
N GLY A 143 -1.93 1.77 2.86
CA GLY A 143 -2.99 2.59 3.41
C GLY A 143 -3.98 1.82 4.28
N ALA A 144 -4.72 2.57 5.11
CA ALA A 144 -5.63 2.03 6.10
C ALA A 144 -6.65 1.04 5.51
N GLY A 145 -6.87 -0.08 6.18
CA GLY A 145 -7.86 -1.07 5.79
C GLY A 145 -7.53 -1.91 4.54
N ALA A 146 -6.40 -1.68 3.87
CA ALA A 146 -6.05 -2.43 2.66
C ALA A 146 -5.81 -3.93 2.93
N LYS A 147 -6.09 -4.77 1.94
CA LYS A 147 -5.95 -6.23 2.01
C LYS A 147 -5.03 -6.69 0.88
N ILE A 148 -3.90 -7.30 1.23
CA ILE A 148 -2.95 -7.86 0.29
C ILE A 148 -2.99 -9.38 0.48
N LEU A 149 -3.46 -10.10 -0.53
CA LEU A 149 -3.87 -11.49 -0.39
C LEU A 149 -3.10 -12.40 -1.35
N GLY A 150 -2.50 -13.45 -0.79
CA GLY A 150 -1.83 -14.49 -1.55
C GLY A 150 -0.30 -14.32 -1.58
N PRO A 151 0.42 -15.29 -2.16
CA PRO A 151 1.88 -15.26 -2.28
C PRO A 151 2.32 -14.32 -3.42
N ILE A 152 1.89 -13.06 -3.36
CA ILE A 152 2.21 -12.02 -4.34
C ILE A 152 3.35 -11.15 -3.86
N VAL A 153 4.05 -10.52 -4.80
CA VAL A 153 5.14 -9.59 -4.55
C VAL A 153 4.69 -8.16 -4.82
N VAL A 154 4.86 -7.30 -3.81
CA VAL A 154 4.68 -5.86 -3.92
C VAL A 154 6.07 -5.22 -3.96
N GLY A 155 6.43 -4.66 -5.12
CA GLY A 155 7.76 -4.10 -5.38
C GLY A 155 8.08 -2.87 -4.53
N GLU A 156 9.34 -2.43 -4.60
CA GLU A 156 9.85 -1.34 -3.78
C GLU A 156 9.07 -0.04 -3.98
N ARG A 157 8.90 0.74 -2.89
CA ARG A 157 8.26 2.06 -2.90
C ARG A 157 6.85 2.06 -3.50
N VAL A 158 6.17 0.91 -3.51
CA VAL A 158 4.77 0.84 -3.92
C VAL A 158 3.88 1.47 -2.86
N ARG A 159 2.85 2.17 -3.32
CA ARG A 159 1.79 2.73 -2.47
C ARG A 159 0.50 1.97 -2.70
N VAL A 160 -0.09 1.43 -1.65
CA VAL A 160 -1.41 0.81 -1.70
C VAL A 160 -2.41 1.78 -1.07
N GLY A 161 -3.44 2.16 -1.82
CA GLY A 161 -4.50 3.04 -1.33
C GLY A 161 -5.30 2.40 -0.21
N ALA A 162 -5.93 3.24 0.61
CA ALA A 162 -6.81 2.78 1.67
C ALA A 162 -7.92 1.85 1.11
N ASN A 163 -8.30 0.83 1.90
CA ASN A 163 -9.32 -0.18 1.57
C ASN A 163 -9.11 -0.94 0.24
N SER A 164 -7.93 -0.83 -0.39
CA SER A 164 -7.67 -1.54 -1.65
C SER A 164 -7.44 -3.02 -1.43
N VAL A 165 -7.83 -3.86 -2.40
CA VAL A 165 -7.67 -5.32 -2.33
C VAL A 165 -6.69 -5.80 -3.40
N VAL A 166 -5.43 -6.03 -3.02
CA VAL A 166 -4.35 -6.41 -3.92
C VAL A 166 -4.22 -7.93 -3.98
N VAL A 167 -4.37 -8.49 -5.18
CA VAL A 167 -4.39 -9.94 -5.44
C VAL A 167 -3.45 -10.36 -6.57
N LYS A 168 -2.61 -9.44 -7.04
CA LYS A 168 -1.64 -9.64 -8.11
C LYS A 168 -0.34 -8.91 -7.76
N ASP A 169 0.77 -9.37 -8.34
CA ASP A 169 2.06 -8.71 -8.19
C ASP A 169 2.01 -7.26 -8.66
N VAL A 170 2.75 -6.40 -7.97
CA VAL A 170 2.84 -4.98 -8.26
C VAL A 170 4.31 -4.62 -8.50
N PRO A 171 4.67 -4.07 -9.66
CA PRO A 171 6.04 -3.62 -9.92
C PRO A 171 6.38 -2.40 -9.05
N ALA A 172 7.68 -2.18 -8.84
CA ALA A 172 8.20 -1.08 -8.03
C ALA A 172 7.72 0.30 -8.52
N ASP A 173 7.72 1.28 -7.60
CA ASP A 173 7.38 2.69 -7.84
C ASP A 173 5.97 2.90 -8.44
N ARG A 174 5.01 2.04 -8.10
CA ARG A 174 3.61 2.15 -8.53
C ARG A 174 2.67 2.45 -7.39
N THR A 175 1.47 2.92 -7.74
CA THR A 175 0.36 3.07 -6.82
C THR A 175 -0.77 2.13 -7.21
N VAL A 176 -1.39 1.46 -6.25
CA VAL A 176 -2.50 0.52 -6.47
C VAL A 176 -3.71 0.95 -5.67
N VAL A 177 -4.87 1.02 -6.32
CA VAL A 177 -6.14 1.41 -5.69
C VAL A 177 -7.32 0.54 -6.10
N GLY A 178 -8.34 0.49 -5.25
CA GLY A 178 -9.64 -0.10 -5.55
C GLY A 178 -9.78 -1.59 -5.20
N ILE A 179 -10.95 -2.13 -5.52
CA ILE A 179 -11.35 -3.51 -5.24
C ILE A 179 -11.95 -4.14 -6.51
N PRO A 180 -11.26 -5.09 -7.16
CA PRO A 180 -9.88 -5.49 -6.93
C PRO A 180 -8.90 -4.38 -7.33
N GLY A 181 -7.72 -4.36 -6.69
CA GLY A 181 -6.69 -3.36 -6.88
C GLY A 181 -6.23 -3.26 -8.34
N ARG A 182 -6.09 -2.03 -8.81
CA ARG A 182 -5.57 -1.67 -10.13
C ARG A 182 -4.40 -0.72 -9.97
N ILE A 183 -3.36 -0.94 -10.76
CA ILE A 183 -2.21 -0.05 -10.83
C ILE A 183 -2.67 1.24 -11.51
N VAL A 184 -2.40 2.37 -10.87
CA VAL A 184 -2.67 3.70 -11.39
C VAL A 184 -1.38 4.48 -11.52
N ASP A 185 -1.23 5.20 -12.63
CA ASP A 185 -0.09 6.08 -12.84
C ASP A 185 -0.27 7.36 -12.03
N THR A 186 0.55 7.49 -10.99
CA THR A 186 0.56 8.64 -10.07
C THR A 186 1.62 9.67 -10.45
N ARG A 187 2.26 9.54 -11.62
CA ARG A 187 3.16 10.58 -12.15
C ARG A 187 2.48 11.94 -12.35
N ALA A 188 1.14 11.98 -12.34
CA ALA A 188 0.37 13.22 -12.38
C ALA A 188 0.20 13.90 -11.00
N GLY A 189 0.49 13.22 -9.89
CA GLY A 189 0.30 13.72 -8.53
C GLY A 189 1.58 14.26 -7.90
N GLY A 190 2.11 15.37 -8.44
CA GLY A 190 3.12 16.22 -7.79
C GLY A 190 4.49 15.60 -7.43
N PRO A 191 5.45 16.43 -7.01
CA PRO A 191 6.75 15.96 -6.54
C PRO A 191 6.60 15.11 -5.27
N ARG A 192 7.45 14.10 -5.14
CA ARG A 192 7.57 13.27 -3.93
C ARG A 192 7.84 14.19 -2.72
N PRO A 193 7.11 14.07 -1.59
CA PRO A 193 7.47 14.79 -0.37
C PRO A 193 8.90 14.42 0.05
N GLU A 194 9.70 15.41 0.49
CA GLU A 194 11.08 15.18 0.93
C GLU A 194 11.16 14.22 2.14
N ASP A 195 10.06 14.10 2.91
CA ASP A 195 9.93 13.21 4.07
C ASP A 195 9.49 11.77 3.73
N GLY A 196 9.39 11.43 2.44
CA GLY A 196 9.30 10.04 1.97
C GLY A 196 7.93 9.34 2.04
N ILE A 197 6.90 9.94 2.67
CA ILE A 197 5.55 9.36 2.77
C ILE A 197 4.49 10.39 2.37
N SER A 198 3.86 10.20 1.20
CA SER A 198 2.67 10.98 0.81
C SER A 198 1.42 10.31 1.38
N LEU A 199 0.69 11.07 2.19
CA LEU A 199 -0.59 10.72 2.81
C LEU A 199 -1.81 11.06 1.94
N ASP A 200 -1.58 11.50 0.70
CA ASP A 200 -2.61 12.05 -0.20
C ASP A 200 -3.50 10.97 -0.82
N HIS A 201 -4.14 10.16 0.03
CA HIS A 201 -5.06 9.11 -0.39
C HIS A 201 -6.31 9.67 -1.09
N ASN A 202 -6.64 10.93 -0.84
CA ASN A 202 -7.72 11.67 -1.48
C ASN A 202 -7.40 12.09 -2.93
N LEU A 203 -6.13 12.09 -3.34
CA LEU A 203 -5.70 12.48 -4.70
C LEU A 203 -5.44 11.28 -5.61
N LEU A 204 -5.90 10.09 -5.20
CA LEU A 204 -5.70 8.88 -5.97
C LEU A 204 -6.73 8.80 -7.12
N PRO A 205 -6.29 8.55 -8.36
CA PRO A 205 -7.19 8.50 -9.50
C PRO A 205 -8.13 7.30 -9.39
N ASP A 206 -9.40 7.46 -9.81
CA ASP A 206 -10.37 6.37 -9.88
C ASP A 206 -10.23 5.62 -11.23
N PRO A 207 -9.71 4.37 -11.23
CA PRO A 207 -9.55 3.61 -12.46
C PRO A 207 -10.89 3.18 -13.09
N VAL A 208 -11.96 3.05 -12.28
CA VAL A 208 -13.30 2.69 -12.76
C VAL A 208 -13.91 3.88 -13.47
N ALA A 209 -13.86 5.06 -12.85
CA ALA A 209 -14.24 6.34 -13.47
C ALA A 209 -13.62 6.51 -14.85
N LYS A 210 -12.28 6.37 -14.93
CA LYS A 210 -11.53 6.52 -16.17
C LYS A 210 -11.92 5.49 -17.23
N SER A 211 -12.22 4.26 -16.82
CA SER A 211 -12.66 3.21 -17.73
C SER A 211 -14.04 3.51 -18.31
N ILE A 212 -14.97 4.01 -17.47
CA ILE A 212 -16.30 4.43 -17.91
C ILE A 212 -16.21 5.61 -18.88
N ALA A 213 -15.41 6.62 -18.55
CA ALA A 213 -15.19 7.77 -19.44
C ALA A 213 -14.66 7.34 -20.83
N CYS A 214 -13.68 6.43 -20.86
CA CYS A 214 -13.15 5.89 -22.12
C CYS A 214 -14.19 5.08 -22.92
N LEU A 215 -15.07 4.34 -22.23
CA LEU A 215 -16.16 3.63 -22.89
C LEU A 215 -17.20 4.59 -23.48
N ILE A 216 -17.56 5.66 -22.76
CA ILE A 216 -18.49 6.69 -23.25
C ILE A 216 -17.91 7.36 -24.50
N GLU A 217 -16.66 7.80 -24.47
CA GLU A 217 -15.98 8.40 -25.63
C GLU A 217 -15.95 7.46 -26.84
N ARG A 218 -15.77 6.15 -26.59
CA ARG A 218 -15.80 5.14 -27.66
C ARG A 218 -17.22 4.92 -28.21
N ILE A 219 -18.25 4.98 -27.37
CA ILE A 219 -19.66 4.91 -27.80
C ILE A 219 -19.97 6.12 -28.67
N ASP A 220 -19.64 7.34 -28.23
CA ASP A 220 -19.86 8.57 -29.00
C ASP A 220 -19.19 8.51 -30.38
N THR A 221 -17.97 7.96 -30.44
CA THR A 221 -17.25 7.75 -31.70
C THR A 221 -17.99 6.77 -32.62
N LEU A 222 -18.45 5.64 -32.07
CA LEU A 222 -19.18 4.63 -32.82
C LEU A 222 -20.56 5.12 -33.29
N GLU A 223 -21.26 5.91 -32.49
CA GLU A 223 -22.55 6.49 -32.86
C GLU A 223 -22.39 7.50 -34.01
N LYS A 224 -21.33 8.31 -34.02
CA LYS A 224 -20.98 9.20 -35.14
C LYS A 224 -20.67 8.42 -36.41
N GLU A 225 -19.79 7.40 -36.33
CA GLU A 225 -19.46 6.53 -37.48
C GLU A 225 -20.72 5.82 -38.03
N LEU A 226 -21.62 5.35 -37.15
CA LEU A 226 -22.86 4.68 -37.56
C LEU A 226 -23.84 5.64 -38.24
N ALA A 227 -23.97 6.87 -37.75
CA ALA A 227 -24.82 7.89 -38.36
C ALA A 227 -24.31 8.27 -39.76
N GLU A 228 -23.00 8.42 -39.93
CA GLU A 228 -22.37 8.66 -41.24
C GLU A 228 -22.66 7.52 -42.22
N LEU A 229 -22.51 6.26 -41.80
CA LEU A 229 -22.79 5.09 -42.63
C LEU A 229 -24.28 4.96 -43.01
N ARG A 230 -25.18 5.35 -42.10
CA ARG A 230 -26.64 5.30 -42.32
C ARG A 230 -27.19 6.52 -43.07
N GLN A 231 -26.37 7.55 -43.31
CA GLN A 231 -26.82 8.85 -43.82
C GLN A 231 -27.89 9.49 -42.90
N GLU A 232 -27.80 9.19 -41.61
CA GLU A 232 -28.63 9.78 -40.57
C GLU A 232 -27.96 11.08 -40.08
N PRO A 233 -28.73 12.08 -39.61
CA PRO A 233 -28.15 13.24 -38.95
C PRO A 233 -27.35 12.79 -37.73
N ALA A 234 -26.24 13.48 -37.45
CA ALA A 234 -25.39 13.15 -36.32
C ALA A 234 -26.20 13.10 -35.01
N PRO A 235 -25.94 12.13 -34.12
CA PRO A 235 -26.62 12.05 -32.85
C PRO A 235 -26.43 13.35 -32.05
N PRO A 236 -27.45 13.79 -31.30
CA PRO A 236 -27.36 15.00 -30.50
C PRO A 236 -26.24 14.89 -29.48
N ASP A 237 -25.50 15.98 -29.29
CA ASP A 237 -24.42 16.03 -28.30
C ASP A 237 -25.01 15.93 -26.89
N HIS A 238 -24.66 14.84 -26.20
CA HIS A 238 -25.06 14.58 -24.82
C HIS A 238 -24.02 15.06 -23.80
N SER A 239 -22.89 15.64 -24.24
CA SER A 239 -21.92 16.26 -23.34
C SER A 239 -22.60 17.39 -22.56
N GLY A 240 -22.77 17.20 -21.25
CA GLY A 240 -23.45 18.15 -20.35
C GLY A 240 -24.94 17.90 -20.07
N GLN A 241 -25.60 16.88 -20.65
CA GLN A 241 -27.02 16.58 -20.38
C GLN A 241 -27.24 15.39 -19.42
N CYS A 242 -26.45 15.30 -18.36
CA CYS A 242 -26.69 14.35 -17.28
C CYS A 242 -27.75 14.90 -16.28
N ARG A 243 -29.00 15.11 -16.72
CA ARG A 243 -30.08 15.63 -15.84
C ARG A 243 -30.53 14.66 -14.74
N VAL A 244 -30.15 13.38 -14.84
CA VAL A 244 -30.58 12.29 -13.93
C VAL A 244 -29.39 11.56 -13.28
N CYS A 245 -28.15 11.89 -13.68
CA CYS A 245 -26.98 11.25 -13.10
C CYS A 245 -26.56 12.01 -11.83
N SER A 246 -26.69 11.36 -10.69
CA SER A 246 -26.23 11.87 -9.39
C SER A 246 -24.71 11.77 -9.20
N ALA A 247 -23.97 11.28 -10.20
CA ALA A 247 -22.51 11.17 -10.19
C ALA A 247 -21.84 12.42 -10.80
N GLY A 248 -22.14 13.60 -10.24
CA GLY A 248 -21.67 14.90 -10.76
C GLY A 248 -20.15 14.99 -10.92
N ASP A 249 -19.37 14.38 -10.02
CA ASP A 249 -17.90 14.42 -10.07
C ASP A 249 -17.30 13.58 -11.21
N LEU A 250 -18.03 12.60 -11.74
CA LEU A 250 -17.55 11.68 -12.78
C LEU A 250 -17.78 12.19 -14.20
N CYS A 251 -18.86 12.94 -14.41
CA CYS A 251 -19.27 13.41 -15.73
C CYS A 251 -18.76 14.83 -16.05
N CYS A 252 -18.49 15.66 -15.04
CA CYS A 252 -18.22 17.09 -15.22
C CYS A 252 -16.71 17.45 -15.24
N GLU A 253 -15.79 16.52 -14.95
CA GLU A 253 -14.35 16.82 -14.94
C GLU A 253 -13.75 17.10 -16.34
N SER A 254 -14.44 16.78 -17.43
CA SER A 254 -13.96 17.09 -18.78
C SER A 254 -13.97 18.58 -19.13
N GLU A 255 -14.70 19.41 -18.37
CA GLU A 255 -14.74 20.86 -18.60
C GLU A 255 -13.54 21.62 -18.01
N SER A 256 -12.82 21.05 -17.03
CA SER A 256 -11.73 21.77 -16.33
C SER A 256 -10.38 21.72 -17.04
N MET A 257 -10.18 20.82 -18.02
CA MET A 257 -8.92 20.67 -18.75
C MET A 257 -8.84 21.51 -20.04
N GLN A 258 -9.92 22.18 -20.47
CA GLN A 258 -9.94 23.01 -21.69
C GLN A 258 -10.00 24.52 -21.41
N GLY A 259 -10.08 24.94 -20.15
CA GLY A 259 -10.39 26.33 -19.76
C GLY A 259 -9.22 27.27 -19.45
N GLU A 260 -7.97 26.81 -19.36
CA GLU A 260 -6.84 27.69 -19.03
C GLU A 260 -5.99 28.04 -20.26
N THR A 261 -6.59 28.72 -21.23
CA THR A 261 -5.82 29.57 -22.16
C THR A 261 -6.51 30.90 -22.39
N LEU A 262 -5.78 31.96 -22.04
CA LEU A 262 -6.04 33.39 -22.29
C LEU A 262 -7.26 34.01 -21.59
N HIS A 263 -6.98 34.74 -20.51
CA HIS A 263 -7.18 36.20 -20.50
C HIS A 263 -6.35 36.84 -19.38
N ARG A 264 -5.15 37.32 -19.75
CA ARG A 264 -4.49 38.41 -19.03
C ARG A 264 -5.13 39.72 -19.51
N HIS A 265 -5.63 40.52 -18.57
CA HIS A 265 -5.70 41.97 -18.70
C HIS A 265 -4.74 42.58 -17.69
#